data_AF-A0A370UBW3-F1
#
_entry.id   AF-A0A370UBW3-F1
#
_cell.length_a   1.000
_cell.length_b   1.000
_cell.length_c   1.000
_cell.angle_alpha   90.00
_cell.angle_beta   90.00
_cell.angle_gamma   90.00
#
_symmetry.space_group_name_H-M   'P 1'
#
loop_
_entity.id
_entity.type
_entity.pdbx_description
1 polymer ?
#
loop_
_entity_poly.entity_id
_entity_poly.type
_entity_poly.pdbx_seq_one_letter_code
_entity_poly.pdbx_strand_id
1 'polypeptide(L)'
;MKWLSYPAFLLLHTLGMTGVVRTLIGLVVMAVTIEWWMSSWLTTACWAVLAYFSIASLWLLRQEIAQLQAYCEQAAEQNDQATVSASHSILLQPLNRGFQQWLSREQRQQQLLQQRLDEISHSSHELKQSAALVTRNAEGQSESATVAAAAVEELNVSIVEVANLAEQSRQTGVVASEQLDDGITQLTNLVQQVSEMAQQSIATNELIRQLNNNSHTINEMSGTIRSIADQTNLLALNAAIEAARAGESGRGFAVVADEVRRLAQHSQESAGEISRNIDLVQGNISEATVQVSGLTDMAHQSAERSEAVRALLSQVQAHTQQLTGQVDQVAVSTEQQGKAVAEIAELADQVRRGNADNLQAADQARTIAQHLAQLTG
;
A
#
# COMPACT_ATOMS: atom_id res chain seq x y z
N MET A 1 53.33 70.09 -58.18
CA MET A 1 52.93 70.90 -56.99
C MET A 1 53.52 70.43 -55.65
N LYS A 2 54.05 69.20 -55.51
CA LYS A 2 54.66 68.71 -54.24
C LYS A 2 55.94 69.46 -53.80
N TRP A 3 56.64 70.11 -54.71
CA TRP A 3 57.89 70.84 -54.41
C TRP A 3 57.68 72.24 -53.84
N LEU A 4 56.54 72.88 -54.11
CA LEU A 4 56.25 74.21 -53.57
C LEU A 4 55.89 74.14 -52.08
N SER A 5 55.09 73.17 -51.66
CA SER A 5 54.68 73.03 -50.26
C SER A 5 55.76 72.43 -49.34
N TYR A 6 56.94 72.07 -49.85
CA TYR A 6 58.01 71.41 -49.10
C TYR A 6 58.58 72.23 -47.92
N PRO A 7 58.81 73.55 -48.03
CA PRO A 7 59.28 74.36 -46.90
C PRO A 7 58.22 74.49 -45.80
N ALA A 8 56.95 74.64 -46.19
CA ALA A 8 55.82 74.67 -45.26
C ALA A 8 55.63 73.32 -44.57
N PHE A 9 55.81 72.22 -45.31
CA PHE A 9 55.81 70.85 -44.80
C PHE A 9 56.94 70.61 -43.79
N LEU A 10 58.15 71.13 -44.03
CA LEU A 10 59.30 70.95 -43.14
C LEU A 10 59.17 71.78 -41.84
N LEU A 11 58.64 73.00 -41.95
CA LEU A 11 58.24 73.81 -40.80
C LEU A 11 57.17 73.11 -39.95
N LEU A 12 56.17 72.51 -40.59
CA LEU A 12 55.15 71.72 -39.92
C LEU A 12 55.70 70.48 -39.22
N HIS A 13 56.57 69.73 -39.89
CA HIS A 13 57.12 68.46 -39.42
C HIS A 13 57.98 68.64 -38.16
N THR A 14 58.66 69.79 -38.04
CA THR A 14 59.59 70.05 -36.93
C THR A 14 58.94 70.77 -35.75
N LEU A 15 57.92 71.61 -35.98
CA LEU A 15 57.34 72.49 -34.95
C LEU A 15 55.90 72.15 -34.55
N GLY A 16 55.18 71.32 -35.31
CA GLY A 16 53.77 70.97 -35.07
C GLY A 16 52.79 72.15 -35.30
N MET A 17 51.47 71.92 -35.24
CA MET A 17 50.44 72.97 -35.45
C MET A 17 50.68 74.21 -34.59
N THR A 18 50.90 74.00 -33.30
CA THR A 18 51.15 75.07 -32.32
C THR A 18 52.46 75.80 -32.58
N GLY A 19 53.50 75.11 -33.07
CA GLY A 19 54.74 75.76 -33.43
C GLY A 19 54.67 76.51 -34.76
N VAL A 20 53.92 76.02 -35.75
CA VAL A 20 53.66 76.72 -37.03
C VAL A 20 52.90 78.02 -36.81
N VAL A 21 51.85 77.98 -35.98
CA VAL A 21 51.09 79.18 -35.59
C VAL A 21 52.00 80.18 -34.88
N ARG A 22 52.87 79.73 -33.97
CA ARG A 22 53.86 80.60 -33.30
C ARG A 22 54.87 81.20 -34.29
N THR A 23 55.36 80.44 -35.27
CA THR A 23 56.27 80.96 -36.29
C THR A 23 55.59 81.94 -37.25
N LEU A 24 54.33 81.72 -37.61
CA LEU A 24 53.56 82.64 -38.44
C LEU A 24 53.28 83.95 -37.68
N ILE A 25 52.89 83.87 -36.40
CA ILE A 25 52.72 85.06 -35.55
C ILE A 25 54.06 85.80 -35.41
N GLY A 26 55.16 85.08 -35.18
CA GLY A 26 56.50 85.67 -35.11
C GLY A 26 56.91 86.37 -36.40
N LEU A 27 56.62 85.78 -37.57
CA LEU A 27 56.84 86.39 -38.88
C LEU A 27 55.96 87.61 -39.12
N VAL A 28 54.69 87.61 -38.69
CA VAL A 28 53.79 88.77 -38.77
C VAL A 28 54.33 89.92 -37.92
N VAL A 29 54.71 89.65 -36.67
CA VAL A 29 55.30 90.66 -35.78
C VAL A 29 56.59 91.21 -36.39
N MET A 30 57.44 90.35 -36.94
CA MET A 30 58.67 90.77 -37.63
C MET A 30 58.37 91.66 -38.86
N ALA A 31 57.42 91.25 -39.70
CA ALA A 31 57.02 92.01 -40.90
C ALA A 31 56.48 93.42 -40.54
N VAL A 32 55.64 93.52 -39.50
CA VAL A 32 55.10 94.79 -39.00
C VAL A 32 56.20 95.69 -38.44
N THR A 33 57.20 95.13 -37.75
CA THR A 33 58.34 95.92 -37.25
C THR A 33 59.27 96.42 -38.36
N ILE A 34 59.46 95.62 -39.43
CA ILE A 34 60.27 95.98 -40.60
C ILE A 34 59.60 97.10 -41.41
N GLU A 35 58.27 97.15 -41.42
CA GLU A 35 57.48 98.18 -42.10
C GLU A 35 57.71 99.59 -41.56
N TRP A 36 58.15 99.71 -40.31
CA TRP A 36 58.48 101.00 -39.69
C TRP A 36 59.89 101.51 -40.01
N TRP A 37 60.80 100.66 -40.52
CA TRP A 37 62.23 100.98 -40.63
C TRP A 37 62.84 100.80 -42.03
N MET A 38 62.17 100.17 -42.99
CA MET A 38 62.77 99.73 -44.27
C MET A 38 61.99 100.15 -45.53
N SER A 39 62.67 100.18 -46.69
CA SER A 39 62.11 100.56 -48.00
C SER A 39 60.95 99.65 -48.45
N SER A 40 59.98 100.21 -49.18
CA SER A 40 58.72 99.58 -49.62
C SER A 40 58.85 98.26 -50.41
N TRP A 41 60.01 97.93 -50.96
CA TRP A 41 60.23 96.68 -51.70
C TRP A 41 60.50 95.46 -50.78
N LEU A 42 61.08 95.68 -49.60
CA LEU A 42 61.41 94.61 -48.64
C LEU A 42 60.18 94.15 -47.84
N THR A 43 59.26 95.07 -47.54
CA THR A 43 58.01 94.78 -46.83
C THR A 43 57.07 93.93 -47.69
N THR A 44 56.96 94.24 -48.99
CA THR A 44 56.16 93.46 -49.93
C THR A 44 56.68 92.03 -50.12
N ALA A 45 58.01 91.83 -50.15
CA ALA A 45 58.61 90.50 -50.16
C ALA A 45 58.29 89.70 -48.89
N CYS A 46 58.35 90.33 -47.71
CA CYS A 46 58.05 89.67 -46.44
C CYS A 46 56.57 89.25 -46.34
N TRP A 47 55.65 90.14 -46.76
CA TRP A 47 54.22 89.84 -46.85
C TRP A 47 53.91 88.75 -47.89
N ALA A 48 54.60 88.71 -49.02
CA ALA A 48 54.44 87.64 -50.02
C ALA A 48 54.87 86.27 -49.48
N VAL A 49 55.96 86.20 -48.71
CA VAL A 49 56.41 84.97 -48.04
C VAL A 49 55.40 84.53 -46.96
N LEU A 50 54.89 85.46 -46.16
CA LEU A 50 53.83 85.19 -45.17
C LEU A 50 52.54 84.66 -45.82
N ALA A 51 52.08 85.32 -46.89
CA ALA A 51 50.91 84.89 -47.65
C ALA A 51 51.12 83.50 -48.25
N TYR A 52 52.33 83.24 -48.77
CA TYR A 52 52.70 81.93 -49.29
C TYR A 52 52.62 80.82 -48.23
N PHE A 53 53.25 81.01 -47.07
CA PHE A 53 53.21 80.03 -45.98
C PHE A 53 51.78 79.84 -45.44
N SER A 54 50.99 80.90 -45.33
CA SER A 54 49.61 80.85 -44.85
C SER A 54 48.67 80.13 -45.82
N ILE A 55 48.78 80.43 -47.12
CA ILE A 55 48.00 79.75 -48.18
C ILE A 55 48.42 78.28 -48.28
N ALA A 56 49.73 77.99 -48.23
CA ALA A 56 50.24 76.62 -48.26
C ALA A 56 49.78 75.81 -47.03
N SER A 57 49.76 76.39 -45.82
CA SER A 57 49.28 75.70 -44.62
C SER A 57 47.77 75.47 -44.64
N LEU A 58 46.99 76.44 -45.10
CA LEU A 58 45.54 76.29 -45.26
C LEU A 58 45.17 75.26 -46.33
N TRP A 59 45.90 75.23 -47.44
CA TRP A 59 45.69 74.25 -48.49
C TRP A 59 45.99 72.83 -48.00
N LEU A 60 47.07 72.66 -47.23
CA LEU A 60 47.42 71.36 -46.62
C LEU A 60 46.39 70.91 -45.58
N LEU A 61 45.92 71.81 -44.71
CA LEU A 61 44.85 71.52 -43.74
C LEU A 61 43.55 71.13 -44.44
N ARG A 62 43.17 71.85 -45.51
CA ARG A 62 41.96 71.54 -46.28
C ARG A 62 42.06 70.15 -46.93
N GLN A 63 43.24 69.79 -47.43
CA GLN A 63 43.48 68.47 -48.01
C GLN A 63 43.39 67.36 -46.97
N GLU A 64 43.97 67.54 -45.78
CA GLU A 64 43.89 66.54 -44.70
C GLU A 64 42.47 66.39 -44.14
N ILE A 65 41.71 67.49 -44.01
CA ILE A 65 40.30 67.44 -43.59
C ILE A 65 39.46 66.69 -44.64
N ALA A 66 39.67 66.95 -45.93
CA ALA A 66 38.96 66.24 -46.99
C ALA A 66 39.26 64.72 -46.98
N GLN A 67 40.50 64.33 -46.65
CA GLN A 67 40.86 62.92 -46.48
C GLN A 67 40.20 62.28 -45.26
N LEU A 68 40.10 63.00 -44.15
CA LEU A 68 39.36 62.52 -42.97
C LEU A 68 37.85 62.40 -43.23
N GLN A 69 37.25 63.33 -43.98
CA GLN A 69 35.84 63.22 -44.39
C GLN A 69 35.61 62.01 -45.28
N ALA A 70 36.45 61.82 -46.30
CA ALA A 70 36.38 60.64 -47.17
C ALA A 70 36.56 59.32 -46.37
N TYR A 71 37.41 59.32 -45.34
CA TYR A 71 37.55 58.19 -44.42
C TYR A 71 36.27 57.96 -43.60
N CYS A 72 35.65 59.00 -43.06
CA CYS A 72 34.39 58.88 -42.33
C CYS A 72 33.24 58.37 -43.22
N GLU A 73 33.16 58.84 -44.47
CA GLU A 73 32.16 58.36 -45.44
C GLU A 73 32.40 56.89 -45.80
N GLN A 74 33.65 56.50 -46.08
CA GLN A 74 33.98 55.09 -46.33
C GLN A 74 33.77 54.19 -45.11
N ALA A 75 34.10 54.66 -43.90
CA ALA A 75 33.86 53.93 -42.67
C ALA A 75 32.36 53.80 -42.34
N ALA A 76 31.53 54.73 -42.81
CA ALA A 76 30.08 54.64 -42.68
C ALA A 76 29.46 53.67 -43.70
N GLU A 77 30.06 53.50 -44.89
CA GLU A 77 29.57 52.60 -45.94
C GLU A 77 30.09 51.16 -45.84
N GLN A 78 31.35 50.96 -45.41
CA GLN A 78 31.98 49.64 -45.28
C GLN A 78 32.19 49.30 -43.81
N ASN A 79 31.25 48.51 -43.27
CA ASN A 79 31.21 48.05 -41.89
C ASN A 79 32.37 47.12 -41.48
N ASP A 80 33.35 46.87 -42.36
CA ASP A 80 34.43 45.93 -42.08
C ASP A 80 35.74 46.33 -42.76
N GLN A 81 36.79 46.47 -41.95
CA GLN A 81 38.20 46.46 -42.36
C GLN A 81 38.76 47.63 -43.18
N ALA A 82 38.33 48.86 -42.93
CA ALA A 82 39.10 50.03 -43.32
C ALA A 82 40.32 50.26 -42.39
N THR A 83 41.25 49.29 -42.31
CA THR A 83 42.67 49.57 -41.99
C THR A 83 43.30 50.26 -43.19
N VAL A 84 42.83 51.47 -43.49
CA VAL A 84 43.44 52.31 -44.51
C VAL A 84 44.73 52.86 -43.92
N SER A 85 45.82 52.40 -44.51
CA SER A 85 47.20 52.83 -44.26
C SER A 85 47.25 54.30 -43.88
N ALA A 86 47.87 54.58 -42.73
CA ALA A 86 48.21 55.90 -42.25
C ALA A 86 48.98 56.69 -43.34
N SER A 87 48.26 57.30 -44.27
CA SER A 87 48.83 58.19 -45.27
C SER A 87 49.15 59.49 -44.57
N HIS A 88 50.37 59.53 -44.00
CA HIS A 88 51.20 60.72 -43.79
C HIS A 88 50.51 62.04 -43.35
N SER A 89 49.40 61.98 -42.60
CA SER A 89 48.72 63.13 -42.02
C SER A 89 49.32 63.41 -40.64
N ILE A 90 50.35 64.24 -40.62
CA ILE A 90 51.14 64.53 -39.41
C ILE A 90 50.38 65.50 -38.49
N LEU A 91 49.54 66.39 -39.04
CA LEU A 91 48.85 67.43 -38.26
C LEU A 91 47.68 66.88 -37.45
N LEU A 92 46.87 66.02 -38.06
CA LEU A 92 45.64 65.48 -37.45
C LEU A 92 45.82 64.08 -36.87
N GLN A 93 47.06 63.60 -36.72
CA GLN A 93 47.38 62.26 -36.21
C GLN A 93 46.77 61.94 -34.83
N PRO A 94 46.80 62.84 -33.82
CA PRO A 94 46.20 62.54 -32.51
C PRO A 94 44.68 62.40 -32.58
N LEU A 95 44.03 63.22 -33.41
CA LEU A 95 42.58 63.20 -33.63
C LEU A 95 42.16 61.94 -34.40
N ASN A 96 42.93 61.57 -35.43
CA ASN A 96 42.74 60.33 -36.18
C ASN A 96 42.88 59.09 -35.26
N ARG A 97 43.92 59.03 -34.43
CA ARG A 97 44.09 57.93 -33.45
C ARG A 97 42.94 57.87 -32.43
N GLY A 98 42.50 59.02 -31.91
CA GLY A 98 41.36 59.08 -30.98
C GLY A 98 40.05 58.61 -31.62
N PHE A 99 39.79 59.03 -32.86
CA PHE A 99 38.63 58.62 -33.64
C PHE A 99 38.67 57.12 -33.98
N GLN A 100 39.81 56.59 -34.42
CA GLN A 100 40.00 55.15 -34.64
C GLN A 100 39.80 54.33 -33.37
N GLN A 101 40.31 54.81 -32.23
CA GLN A 101 40.06 54.17 -30.94
C GLN A 101 38.58 54.18 -30.58
N TRP A 102 37.87 55.29 -30.80
CA TRP A 102 36.43 55.39 -30.55
C TRP A 102 35.63 54.45 -31.46
N LEU A 103 35.88 54.45 -32.78
CA LEU A 103 35.26 53.53 -33.73
C LEU A 103 35.48 52.06 -33.34
N SER A 104 36.72 51.69 -32.99
CA SER A 104 37.02 50.32 -32.52
C SER A 104 36.34 49.97 -31.19
N ARG A 105 36.02 50.96 -30.35
CA ARG A 105 35.26 50.75 -29.10
C ARG A 105 33.78 50.57 -29.40
N GLU A 106 33.20 51.39 -30.27
CA GLU A 106 31.81 51.26 -30.72
C GLU A 106 31.57 49.92 -31.43
N GLN A 107 32.45 49.53 -32.35
CA GLN A 107 32.37 48.22 -33.01
C GLN A 107 32.42 47.07 -32.02
N ARG A 108 33.35 47.13 -31.04
CA ARG A 108 33.41 46.12 -29.97
C ARG A 108 32.16 46.12 -29.10
N GLN A 109 31.58 47.28 -28.80
CA GLN A 109 30.32 47.38 -28.06
C GLN A 109 29.15 46.77 -28.85
N GLN A 110 29.06 47.04 -30.16
CA GLN A 110 28.05 46.44 -31.03
C GLN A 110 28.21 44.92 -31.15
N GLN A 111 29.43 44.43 -31.33
CA GLN A 111 29.72 42.99 -31.34
C GLN A 111 29.36 42.31 -30.01
N LEU A 112 29.71 42.94 -28.88
CA LEU A 112 29.35 42.45 -27.56
C LEU A 112 27.83 42.44 -27.35
N LEU A 113 27.13 43.47 -27.84
CA LEU A 113 25.67 43.54 -27.77
C LEU A 113 25.04 42.43 -28.61
N GLN A 114 25.50 42.21 -29.84
CA GLN A 114 25.03 41.11 -30.69
C GLN A 114 25.24 39.75 -30.03
N GLN A 115 26.44 39.49 -29.49
CA GLN A 115 26.72 38.25 -28.75
C GLN A 115 25.77 38.05 -27.57
N ARG A 116 25.45 39.12 -26.81
CA ARG A 116 24.48 39.04 -25.72
C ARG A 116 23.06 38.80 -26.20
N LEU A 117 22.65 39.39 -27.34
CA LEU A 117 21.33 39.14 -27.93
C LEU A 117 21.21 37.69 -28.44
N ASP A 118 22.25 37.16 -29.07
CA ASP A 118 22.30 35.75 -29.49
C ASP A 118 22.22 34.80 -28.27
N GLU A 119 22.92 35.11 -27.18
CA GLU A 119 22.87 34.33 -25.94
C GLU A 119 21.47 34.40 -25.30
N ILE A 120 20.83 35.57 -25.23
CA ILE A 120 19.45 35.72 -24.74
C ILE A 120 18.47 34.95 -25.64
N SER A 121 18.63 35.01 -26.96
CA SER A 121 17.80 34.27 -27.92
C SER A 121 17.93 32.75 -27.70
N HIS A 122 19.16 32.26 -27.50
CA HIS A 122 19.42 30.87 -27.20
C HIS A 122 18.79 30.45 -25.86
N SER A 123 19.05 31.18 -24.78
CA SER A 123 18.47 30.90 -23.46
C SER A 123 16.94 30.98 -23.46
N SER A 124 16.36 31.89 -24.26
CA SER A 124 14.92 31.96 -24.46
C SER A 124 14.38 30.69 -25.12
N HIS A 125 15.06 30.17 -26.15
CA HIS A 125 14.68 28.93 -26.80
C HIS A 125 14.73 27.74 -25.82
N GLU A 126 15.80 27.64 -25.03
CA GLU A 126 15.93 26.61 -23.99
C GLU A 126 14.84 26.74 -22.91
N LEU A 127 14.53 27.97 -22.47
CA LEU A 127 13.46 28.22 -21.50
C LEU A 127 12.09 27.77 -22.04
N LYS A 128 11.80 28.05 -23.31
CA LYS A 128 10.57 27.60 -23.98
C LYS A 128 10.49 26.07 -24.04
N GLN A 129 11.60 25.40 -24.36
CA GLN A 129 11.65 23.95 -24.41
C GLN A 129 11.47 23.33 -23.01
N SER A 130 12.11 23.91 -22.00
CA SER A 130 11.98 23.48 -20.60
C SER A 130 10.54 23.66 -20.10
N ALA A 131 9.91 24.80 -20.39
CA ALA A 131 8.50 25.04 -20.09
C ALA A 131 7.59 23.98 -20.74
N ALA A 132 7.79 23.65 -22.01
CA ALA A 132 7.03 22.60 -22.69
C ALA A 132 7.23 21.20 -22.06
N LEU A 133 8.43 20.90 -21.56
CA LEU A 133 8.71 19.65 -20.84
C LEU A 133 7.98 19.62 -19.49
N VAL A 134 8.02 20.72 -18.73
CA VAL A 134 7.29 20.85 -17.46
C VAL A 134 5.79 20.69 -17.67
N THR A 135 5.21 21.33 -18.69
CA THR A 135 3.79 21.17 -19.04
C THR A 135 3.43 19.70 -19.27
N ARG A 136 4.17 19.01 -20.14
CA ARG A 136 3.91 17.59 -20.45
C ARG A 136 4.02 16.70 -19.22
N ASN A 137 5.03 16.93 -18.38
CA ASN A 137 5.22 16.18 -17.15
C ASN A 137 4.08 16.43 -16.15
N ALA A 138 3.66 17.68 -15.98
CA ALA A 138 2.56 18.04 -15.08
C ALA A 138 1.22 17.47 -15.56
N GLU A 139 0.95 17.46 -16.87
CA GLU A 139 -0.23 16.80 -17.46
C GLU A 139 -0.23 15.29 -17.16
N GLY A 140 0.88 14.60 -17.42
CA GLY A 140 0.99 13.16 -17.16
C GLY A 140 0.91 12.80 -15.67
N GLN A 141 1.47 13.63 -14.79
CA GLN A 141 1.33 13.46 -13.35
C GLN A 141 -0.11 13.74 -12.87
N SER A 142 -0.83 14.70 -13.48
CA SER A 142 -2.24 14.97 -13.17
C SER A 142 -3.15 13.81 -13.57
N GLU A 143 -2.91 13.20 -14.73
CA GLU A 143 -3.60 11.99 -15.15
C GLU A 143 -3.33 10.84 -14.17
N SER A 144 -2.06 10.61 -13.81
CA SER A 144 -1.66 9.59 -12.83
C SER A 144 -2.32 9.82 -11.46
N ALA A 145 -2.41 11.07 -11.00
CA ALA A 145 -3.09 11.41 -9.74
C ALA A 145 -4.60 11.16 -9.81
N THR A 146 -5.23 11.36 -10.98
CA THR A 146 -6.66 11.07 -11.19
C THR A 146 -6.92 9.56 -11.13
N VAL A 147 -6.07 8.76 -11.76
CA VAL A 147 -6.14 7.28 -11.68
C VAL A 147 -5.93 6.82 -10.23
N ALA A 148 -4.95 7.40 -9.52
CA ALA A 148 -4.71 7.10 -8.12
C ALA A 148 -5.93 7.43 -7.24
N ALA A 149 -6.58 8.58 -7.45
CA ALA A 149 -7.79 8.96 -6.73
C ALA A 149 -8.96 7.99 -6.97
N ALA A 150 -9.13 7.49 -8.20
CA ALA A 150 -10.13 6.48 -8.50
C ALA A 150 -9.83 5.14 -7.79
N ALA A 151 -8.56 4.70 -7.79
CA ALA A 151 -8.14 3.50 -7.09
C ALA A 151 -8.32 3.61 -5.55
N VAL A 152 -8.09 4.81 -4.99
CA VAL A 152 -8.35 5.10 -3.58
C VAL A 152 -9.83 4.94 -3.23
N GLU A 153 -10.74 5.41 -4.09
CA GLU A 153 -12.18 5.26 -3.85
C GLU A 153 -12.60 3.78 -3.88
N GLU A 154 -12.06 3.00 -4.82
CA GLU A 154 -12.30 1.55 -4.89
C GLU A 154 -11.75 0.82 -3.65
N LEU A 155 -10.54 1.18 -3.19
CA LEU A 155 -9.97 0.67 -1.95
C LEU A 155 -10.83 1.01 -0.73
N ASN A 156 -11.40 2.21 -0.68
CA ASN A 156 -12.25 2.63 0.43
C ASN A 156 -13.53 1.79 0.51
N VAL A 157 -14.16 1.50 -0.64
CA VAL A 157 -15.30 0.57 -0.71
C VAL A 157 -14.91 -0.82 -0.21
N SER A 158 -13.76 -1.34 -0.66
CA SER A 158 -13.26 -2.65 -0.23
C SER A 158 -12.96 -2.71 1.27
N ILE A 159 -12.39 -1.65 1.85
CA ILE A 159 -12.12 -1.55 3.28
C ILE A 159 -13.41 -1.63 4.10
N VAL A 160 -14.44 -0.90 3.69
CA VAL A 160 -15.76 -0.95 4.34
C VAL A 160 -16.38 -2.35 4.25
N GLU A 161 -16.27 -3.00 3.09
CA GLU A 161 -16.76 -4.37 2.91
C GLU A 161 -16.02 -5.36 3.82
N VAL A 162 -14.69 -5.31 3.85
CA VAL A 162 -13.87 -6.18 4.72
C VAL A 162 -14.18 -5.93 6.20
N ALA A 163 -14.39 -4.68 6.62
CA ALA A 163 -14.76 -4.36 7.99
C ALA A 163 -16.12 -4.96 8.37
N ASN A 164 -17.11 -4.88 7.49
CA ASN A 164 -18.43 -5.50 7.69
C ASN A 164 -18.33 -7.04 7.76
N LEU A 165 -17.54 -7.66 6.88
CA LEU A 165 -17.29 -9.11 6.91
C LEU A 165 -16.61 -9.54 8.20
N ALA A 166 -15.65 -8.77 8.70
CA ALA A 166 -14.98 -9.04 9.97
C ALA A 166 -15.99 -9.00 11.12
N GLU A 167 -16.83 -7.97 11.21
CA GLU A 167 -17.84 -7.86 12.26
C GLU A 167 -18.86 -9.01 12.20
N GLN A 168 -19.34 -9.37 11.01
CA GLN A 168 -20.26 -10.50 10.84
C GLN A 168 -19.61 -11.84 11.23
N SER A 169 -18.33 -12.03 10.87
CA SER A 169 -17.56 -13.22 11.24
C SER A 169 -17.36 -13.31 12.75
N ARG A 170 -17.11 -12.17 13.40
CA ARG A 170 -16.98 -12.07 14.86
C ARG A 170 -18.28 -12.46 15.55
N GLN A 171 -19.41 -11.93 15.10
CA GLN A 171 -20.74 -12.29 15.62
C GLN A 171 -21.03 -13.78 15.44
N THR A 172 -20.72 -14.33 14.26
CA THR A 172 -20.88 -15.77 13.98
C THR A 172 -20.01 -16.61 14.92
N GLY A 173 -18.77 -16.19 15.19
CA GLY A 173 -17.88 -16.85 16.13
C GLY A 173 -18.42 -16.85 17.57
N VAL A 174 -19.03 -15.75 18.02
CA VAL A 174 -19.68 -15.68 19.34
C VAL A 174 -20.84 -16.67 19.44
N VAL A 175 -21.75 -16.67 18.45
CA VAL A 175 -22.89 -17.60 18.41
C VAL A 175 -22.41 -19.06 18.36
N ALA A 176 -21.39 -19.36 17.57
CA ALA A 176 -20.80 -20.69 17.50
C ALA A 176 -20.20 -21.11 18.85
N SER A 177 -19.55 -20.19 19.58
CA SER A 177 -19.02 -20.47 20.92
C SER A 177 -20.13 -20.77 21.93
N GLU A 178 -21.25 -20.04 21.89
CA GLU A 178 -22.41 -20.30 22.75
C GLU A 178 -23.05 -21.67 22.44
N GLN A 179 -23.20 -22.01 21.16
CA GLN A 179 -23.73 -23.31 20.73
C GLN A 179 -22.83 -24.49 21.14
N LEU A 180 -21.50 -24.30 21.10
CA LEU A 180 -20.55 -25.30 21.55
C LEU A 180 -20.61 -25.50 23.06
N ASP A 181 -20.77 -24.42 23.84
CA ASP A 181 -20.92 -24.48 25.29
C ASP A 181 -22.20 -25.23 25.71
N ASP A 182 -23.32 -24.95 25.04
CA ASP A 182 -24.57 -25.71 25.23
C ASP A 182 -24.38 -27.19 24.85
N GLY A 183 -23.72 -27.48 23.73
CA GLY A 183 -23.43 -28.85 23.30
C GLY A 183 -22.57 -29.64 24.30
N ILE A 184 -21.55 -29.00 24.88
CA ILE A 184 -20.71 -29.59 25.94
C ILE A 184 -21.54 -29.85 27.20
N THR A 185 -22.42 -28.93 27.57
CA THR A 185 -23.34 -29.09 28.71
C THR A 185 -24.31 -30.25 28.50
N GLN A 186 -24.91 -30.36 27.32
CA GLN A 186 -25.81 -31.47 26.98
C GLN A 186 -25.10 -32.83 27.00
N LEU A 187 -23.86 -32.91 26.50
CA LEU A 187 -23.07 -34.15 26.59
C LEU A 187 -22.72 -34.52 28.03
N THR A 188 -22.42 -33.54 28.87
CA THR A 188 -22.15 -33.77 30.29
C THR A 188 -23.39 -34.37 30.98
N ASN A 189 -24.58 -33.82 30.69
CA ASN A 189 -25.84 -34.38 31.18
C ASN A 189 -26.12 -35.78 30.64
N LEU A 190 -25.80 -36.04 29.37
CA LEU A 190 -25.96 -37.37 28.76
C LEU A 190 -25.05 -38.41 29.44
N VAL A 191 -23.78 -38.07 29.71
CA VAL A 191 -22.85 -38.97 30.43
C VAL A 191 -23.38 -39.30 31.83
N GLN A 192 -23.92 -38.30 32.53
CA GLN A 192 -24.55 -38.50 33.84
C GLN A 192 -25.76 -39.45 33.77
N GLN A 193 -26.66 -39.24 32.80
CA GLN A 193 -27.83 -40.11 32.60
C GLN A 193 -27.45 -41.55 32.23
N VAL A 194 -26.41 -41.73 31.40
CA VAL A 194 -25.89 -43.05 31.05
C VAL A 194 -25.26 -43.75 32.27
N SER A 195 -24.57 -43.00 33.13
CA SER A 195 -24.03 -43.52 34.39
C SER A 195 -25.15 -43.97 35.35
N GLU A 196 -26.22 -43.19 35.45
CA GLU A 196 -27.40 -43.57 36.25
C GLU A 196 -28.08 -44.83 35.69
N MET A 197 -28.20 -44.93 34.36
CA MET A 197 -28.73 -46.13 33.70
C MET A 197 -27.88 -47.37 33.98
N ALA A 198 -26.54 -47.25 33.96
CA ALA A 198 -25.64 -48.35 34.32
C ALA A 198 -25.84 -48.80 35.77
N GLN A 199 -26.00 -47.87 36.72
CA GLN A 199 -26.30 -48.19 38.11
C GLN A 199 -27.66 -48.89 38.26
N GLN A 200 -28.69 -48.43 37.54
CA GLN A 200 -30.01 -49.05 37.52
C GLN A 200 -29.95 -50.49 36.97
N SER A 201 -29.13 -50.74 35.94
CA SER A 201 -28.89 -52.09 35.39
C SER A 201 -28.21 -53.01 36.40
N ILE A 202 -27.21 -52.51 37.15
CA ILE A 202 -26.56 -53.27 38.22
C ILE A 202 -27.56 -53.65 39.31
N ALA A 203 -28.40 -52.71 39.77
CA ALA A 203 -29.43 -52.98 40.76
C ALA A 203 -30.47 -54.00 40.25
N THR A 204 -30.85 -53.90 38.98
CA THR A 204 -31.77 -54.85 38.33
C THR A 204 -31.17 -56.25 38.27
N ASN A 205 -29.87 -56.37 37.97
CA ASN A 205 -29.16 -57.65 37.94
C ASN A 205 -29.19 -58.34 39.32
N GLU A 206 -29.00 -57.59 40.41
CA GLU A 206 -29.07 -58.16 41.76
C GLU A 206 -30.50 -58.64 42.11
N LEU A 207 -31.55 -57.92 41.70
CA LEU A 207 -32.93 -58.37 41.86
C LEU A 207 -33.21 -59.65 41.08
N ILE A 208 -32.68 -59.77 39.86
CA ILE A 208 -32.79 -61.00 39.05
C ILE A 208 -32.06 -62.16 39.75
N ARG A 209 -30.89 -61.90 40.34
CA ARG A 209 -30.12 -62.90 41.10
C ARG A 209 -30.90 -63.40 42.32
N GLN A 210 -31.56 -62.50 43.04
CA GLN A 210 -32.44 -62.86 44.16
C GLN A 210 -33.65 -63.68 43.69
N LEU A 211 -34.28 -63.30 42.58
CA LEU A 211 -35.37 -64.08 41.95
C LEU A 211 -34.90 -65.49 41.58
N ASN A 212 -33.71 -65.63 41.01
CA ASN A 212 -33.14 -66.93 40.66
C ASN A 212 -32.99 -67.84 41.89
N ASN A 213 -32.44 -67.30 42.98
CA ASN A 213 -32.28 -68.02 44.25
C ASN A 213 -33.64 -68.44 44.85
N ASN A 214 -34.62 -67.54 44.81
CA ASN A 214 -35.99 -67.84 45.28
C ASN A 214 -36.63 -68.95 44.44
N SER A 215 -36.51 -68.88 43.10
CA SER A 215 -36.99 -69.92 42.20
C SER A 215 -36.31 -71.27 42.45
N HIS A 216 -35.01 -71.29 42.73
CA HIS A 216 -34.31 -72.52 43.10
C HIS A 216 -34.89 -73.14 44.38
N THR A 217 -35.10 -72.31 45.41
CA THR A 217 -35.69 -72.74 46.68
C THR A 217 -37.11 -73.29 46.50
N ILE A 218 -37.94 -72.67 45.65
CA ILE A 218 -39.29 -73.18 45.35
C ILE A 218 -39.21 -74.53 44.63
N ASN A 219 -38.25 -74.72 43.73
CA ASN A 219 -38.08 -76.01 43.05
C ASN A 219 -37.70 -77.13 44.04
N GLU A 220 -36.79 -76.85 44.98
CA GLU A 220 -36.41 -77.78 46.05
C GLU A 220 -37.61 -78.13 46.96
N MET A 221 -38.41 -77.13 47.33
CA MET A 221 -39.64 -77.33 48.10
C MET A 221 -40.65 -78.19 47.32
N SER A 222 -40.84 -77.93 46.03
CA SER A 222 -41.72 -78.72 45.16
C SER A 222 -41.27 -80.18 45.05
N GLY A 223 -39.95 -80.42 44.92
CA GLY A 223 -39.36 -81.76 44.95
C GLY A 223 -39.61 -82.48 46.28
N THR A 224 -39.53 -81.75 47.40
CA THR A 224 -39.84 -82.28 48.74
C THR A 224 -41.32 -82.65 48.86
N ILE A 225 -42.25 -81.78 48.41
CA ILE A 225 -43.69 -82.05 48.39
C ILE A 225 -44.00 -83.29 47.54
N ARG A 226 -43.37 -83.42 46.38
CA ARG A 226 -43.51 -84.60 45.52
C ARG A 226 -43.06 -85.86 46.22
N SER A 227 -41.92 -85.83 46.93
CA SER A 227 -41.43 -86.97 47.71
C SER A 227 -42.38 -87.34 48.85
N ILE A 228 -42.93 -86.36 49.57
CA ILE A 228 -43.94 -86.58 50.62
C ILE A 228 -45.22 -87.17 50.04
N ALA A 229 -45.68 -86.67 48.89
CA ALA A 229 -46.85 -87.19 48.19
C ALA A 229 -46.64 -88.65 47.74
N ASP A 230 -45.46 -88.99 47.21
CA ASP A 230 -45.11 -90.37 46.85
C ASP A 230 -45.09 -91.31 48.07
N GLN A 231 -44.50 -90.87 49.18
CA GLN A 231 -44.51 -91.63 50.44
C GLN A 231 -45.93 -91.81 50.98
N THR A 232 -46.75 -90.77 50.92
CA THR A 232 -48.14 -90.80 51.38
C THR A 232 -48.99 -91.72 50.49
N ASN A 233 -48.77 -91.70 49.18
CA ASN A 233 -49.43 -92.60 48.23
C ASN A 233 -49.07 -94.07 48.52
N LEU A 234 -47.80 -94.37 48.81
CA LEU A 234 -47.36 -95.71 49.21
C LEU A 234 -47.94 -96.16 50.56
N LEU A 235 -47.98 -95.25 51.55
CA LEU A 235 -48.60 -95.52 52.85
C LEU A 235 -50.10 -95.79 52.72
N ALA A 236 -50.81 -94.99 51.93
CA ALA A 236 -52.24 -95.13 51.66
C ALA A 236 -52.53 -96.44 50.91
N LEU A 237 -51.68 -96.83 49.95
CA LEU A 237 -51.79 -98.11 49.26
C LEU A 237 -51.64 -99.29 50.24
N ASN A 238 -50.63 -99.25 51.11
CA ASN A 238 -50.43 -100.28 52.13
C ASN A 238 -51.63 -100.36 53.09
N ALA A 239 -52.20 -99.21 53.49
CA ALA A 239 -53.39 -99.15 54.32
C ALA A 239 -54.64 -99.69 53.63
N ALA A 240 -54.83 -99.41 52.33
CA ALA A 240 -55.93 -99.95 51.54
C ALA A 240 -55.84 -101.48 51.40
N ILE A 241 -54.63 -102.01 51.20
CA ILE A 241 -54.36 -103.46 51.17
C ILE A 241 -54.74 -104.11 52.51
N GLU A 242 -54.31 -103.54 53.63
CA GLU A 242 -54.58 -104.11 54.95
C GLU A 242 -56.07 -103.97 55.35
N ALA A 243 -56.73 -102.88 54.94
CA ALA A 243 -58.17 -102.70 55.11
C ALA A 243 -58.98 -103.72 54.31
N ALA A 244 -58.57 -104.05 53.08
CA ALA A 244 -59.17 -105.13 52.28
C ALA A 244 -58.96 -106.50 52.95
N ARG A 245 -57.81 -106.70 53.61
CA ARG A 245 -57.46 -107.93 54.34
C ARG A 245 -58.32 -108.15 55.59
N ALA A 246 -58.76 -107.08 56.24
CA ALA A 246 -59.64 -107.12 57.41
C ALA A 246 -61.13 -107.37 57.08
N GLY A 247 -61.50 -107.48 55.79
CA GLY A 247 -62.87 -107.80 55.35
C GLY A 247 -63.90 -106.73 55.73
N GLU A 248 -65.08 -107.15 56.19
CA GLU A 248 -66.19 -106.22 56.55
C GLU A 248 -65.82 -105.24 57.68
N SER A 249 -64.91 -105.62 58.58
CA SER A 249 -64.45 -104.73 59.67
C SER A 249 -63.55 -103.59 59.17
N GLY A 250 -62.96 -103.73 57.98
CA GLY A 250 -62.03 -102.77 57.37
C GLY A 250 -62.65 -101.79 56.38
N ARG A 251 -63.94 -101.92 56.03
CA ARG A 251 -64.59 -101.12 54.97
C ARG A 251 -64.48 -99.61 55.16
N GLY A 252 -64.65 -99.13 56.39
CA GLY A 252 -64.50 -97.69 56.68
C GLY A 252 -63.07 -97.19 56.47
N PHE A 253 -62.07 -97.98 56.85
CA PHE A 253 -60.66 -97.66 56.64
C PHE A 253 -60.26 -97.74 55.17
N ALA A 254 -60.83 -98.65 54.39
CA ALA A 254 -60.56 -98.76 52.96
C ALA A 254 -60.97 -97.48 52.20
N VAL A 255 -62.14 -96.92 52.51
CA VAL A 255 -62.62 -95.66 51.90
C VAL A 255 -61.70 -94.49 52.24
N VAL A 256 -61.24 -94.39 53.50
CA VAL A 256 -60.30 -93.34 53.91
C VAL A 256 -58.94 -93.52 53.22
N ALA A 257 -58.44 -94.75 53.13
CA ALA A 257 -57.16 -95.05 52.47
C ALA A 257 -57.20 -94.70 50.97
N ASP A 258 -58.29 -95.02 50.26
CA ASP A 258 -58.46 -94.65 48.85
C ASP A 258 -58.53 -93.13 48.66
N GLU A 259 -59.20 -92.40 49.56
CA GLU A 259 -59.28 -90.94 49.49
C GLU A 259 -57.93 -90.27 49.79
N VAL A 260 -57.17 -90.76 50.78
CA VAL A 260 -55.79 -90.31 51.05
C VAL A 260 -54.89 -90.60 49.85
N ARG A 261 -55.04 -91.76 49.20
CA ARG A 261 -54.29 -92.11 47.99
C ARG A 261 -54.57 -91.13 46.85
N ARG A 262 -55.85 -90.77 46.66
CA ARG A 262 -56.28 -89.80 45.65
C ARG A 262 -55.73 -88.40 45.93
N LEU A 263 -55.75 -87.95 47.19
CA LEU A 263 -55.14 -86.67 47.60
C LEU A 263 -53.61 -86.67 47.39
N ALA A 264 -52.95 -87.80 47.64
CA ALA A 264 -51.51 -87.94 47.44
C ALA A 264 -51.15 -87.88 45.95
N GLN A 265 -51.86 -88.59 45.06
CA GLN A 265 -51.68 -88.44 43.61
C GLN A 265 -51.92 -87.00 43.14
N HIS A 266 -52.98 -86.35 43.63
CA HIS A 266 -53.27 -84.97 43.26
C HIS A 266 -52.15 -84.01 43.71
N SER A 267 -51.62 -84.18 44.94
CA SER A 267 -50.46 -83.40 45.42
C SER A 267 -49.22 -83.63 44.57
N GLN A 268 -48.99 -84.86 44.11
CA GLN A 268 -47.86 -85.19 43.23
C GLN A 268 -47.97 -84.49 41.87
N GLU A 269 -49.16 -84.50 41.27
CA GLU A 269 -49.46 -83.80 40.02
C GLU A 269 -49.28 -82.29 40.16
N SER A 270 -49.83 -81.68 41.22
CA SER A 270 -49.67 -80.25 41.50
C SER A 270 -48.21 -79.86 41.73
N ALA A 271 -47.43 -80.65 42.48
CA ALA A 271 -46.00 -80.43 42.63
C ALA A 271 -45.25 -80.52 41.28
N GLY A 272 -45.63 -81.47 40.42
CA GLY A 272 -45.10 -81.57 39.07
C GLY A 272 -45.39 -80.34 38.21
N GLU A 273 -46.59 -79.78 38.30
CA GLU A 273 -46.96 -78.52 37.63
C GLU A 273 -46.19 -77.32 38.18
N ILE A 274 -46.00 -77.23 39.51
CA ILE A 274 -45.20 -76.18 40.13
C ILE A 274 -43.76 -76.23 39.62
N SER A 275 -43.10 -77.40 39.62
CA SER A 275 -41.73 -77.54 39.10
C SER A 275 -41.63 -77.09 37.64
N ARG A 276 -42.55 -77.53 36.77
CA ARG A 276 -42.54 -77.12 35.35
C ARG A 276 -42.67 -75.60 35.18
N ASN A 277 -43.54 -74.95 35.95
CA ASN A 277 -43.66 -73.50 35.91
C ASN A 277 -42.41 -72.79 36.44
N ILE A 278 -41.77 -73.33 37.48
CA ILE A 278 -40.53 -72.77 38.03
C ILE A 278 -39.35 -72.94 37.06
N ASP A 279 -39.27 -74.05 36.33
CA ASP A 279 -38.26 -74.25 35.28
C ASP A 279 -38.42 -73.21 34.15
N LEU A 280 -39.66 -72.91 33.75
CA LEU A 280 -39.94 -71.83 32.78
C LEU A 280 -39.52 -70.45 33.32
N VAL A 281 -39.81 -70.17 34.60
CA VAL A 281 -39.39 -68.91 35.25
C VAL A 281 -37.87 -68.80 35.30
N GLN A 282 -37.15 -69.87 35.62
CA GLN A 282 -35.68 -69.89 35.60
C GLN A 282 -35.12 -69.64 34.19
N GLY A 283 -35.74 -70.20 33.16
CA GLY A 283 -35.40 -69.90 31.76
C GLY A 283 -35.51 -68.41 31.45
N ASN A 284 -36.64 -67.79 31.81
CA ASN A 284 -36.87 -66.35 31.62
C ASN A 284 -35.87 -65.49 32.42
N ILE A 285 -35.52 -65.91 33.64
CA ILE A 285 -34.51 -65.23 34.48
C ILE A 285 -33.13 -65.26 33.82
N SER A 286 -32.73 -66.41 33.24
CA SER A 286 -31.47 -66.53 32.50
C SER A 286 -31.42 -65.58 31.31
N GLU A 287 -32.49 -65.51 30.52
CA GLU A 287 -32.60 -64.59 29.39
C GLU A 287 -32.54 -63.12 29.83
N ALA A 288 -33.28 -62.76 30.89
CA ALA A 288 -33.25 -61.41 31.45
C ALA A 288 -31.84 -61.01 31.95
N THR A 289 -31.10 -61.96 32.54
CA THR A 289 -29.72 -61.72 33.00
C THR A 289 -28.79 -61.35 31.84
N VAL A 290 -28.89 -62.08 30.72
CA VAL A 290 -28.09 -61.81 29.51
C VAL A 290 -28.44 -60.42 28.95
N GLN A 291 -29.73 -60.08 28.87
CA GLN A 291 -30.15 -58.77 28.38
C GLN A 291 -29.65 -57.61 29.26
N VAL A 292 -29.75 -57.73 30.59
CA VAL A 292 -29.28 -56.70 31.53
C VAL A 292 -27.76 -56.54 31.50
N SER A 293 -27.01 -57.64 31.33
CA SER A 293 -25.56 -57.57 31.12
C SER A 293 -25.23 -56.79 29.84
N GLY A 294 -25.92 -57.08 28.74
CA GLY A 294 -25.76 -56.34 27.47
C GLY A 294 -26.07 -54.85 27.61
N LEU A 295 -27.09 -54.47 28.37
CA LEU A 295 -27.41 -53.07 28.66
C LEU A 295 -26.28 -52.35 29.43
N THR A 296 -25.62 -53.05 30.36
CA THR A 296 -24.51 -52.50 31.13
C THR A 296 -23.30 -52.21 30.23
N ASP A 297 -22.96 -53.15 29.34
CA ASP A 297 -21.89 -52.97 28.36
C ASP A 297 -22.19 -51.83 27.37
N MET A 298 -23.44 -51.74 26.91
CA MET A 298 -23.90 -50.64 26.06
C MET A 298 -23.79 -49.29 26.76
N ALA A 299 -24.16 -49.21 28.04
CA ALA A 299 -24.04 -47.98 28.83
C ALA A 299 -22.57 -47.54 28.93
N HIS A 300 -21.64 -48.46 29.23
CA HIS A 300 -20.21 -48.15 29.27
C HIS A 300 -19.68 -47.63 27.93
N GLN A 301 -20.01 -48.30 26.82
CA GLN A 301 -19.59 -47.84 25.49
C GLN A 301 -20.19 -46.49 25.12
N SER A 302 -21.45 -46.23 25.49
CA SER A 302 -22.09 -44.94 25.29
C SER A 302 -21.39 -43.83 26.07
N ALA A 303 -21.01 -44.08 27.33
CA ALA A 303 -20.28 -43.11 28.14
C ALA A 303 -18.90 -42.77 27.53
N GLU A 304 -18.13 -43.77 27.13
CA GLU A 304 -16.82 -43.56 26.47
C GLU A 304 -16.94 -42.75 25.18
N ARG A 305 -17.94 -43.06 24.35
CA ARG A 305 -18.18 -42.32 23.09
C ARG A 305 -18.60 -40.88 23.37
N SER A 306 -19.49 -40.65 24.33
CA SER A 306 -19.91 -39.30 24.71
C SER A 306 -18.74 -38.46 25.23
N GLU A 307 -17.83 -39.06 25.99
CA GLU A 307 -16.61 -38.41 26.47
C GLU A 307 -15.69 -38.01 25.30
N ALA A 308 -15.50 -38.89 24.32
CA ALA A 308 -14.72 -38.59 23.12
C ALA A 308 -15.33 -37.43 22.30
N VAL A 309 -16.66 -37.39 22.16
CA VAL A 309 -17.35 -36.27 21.50
C VAL A 309 -17.17 -34.98 22.30
N ARG A 310 -17.24 -35.02 23.64
CA ARG A 310 -17.02 -33.84 24.49
C ARG A 310 -15.62 -33.26 24.29
N ALA A 311 -14.61 -34.12 24.20
CA ALA A 311 -13.22 -33.71 23.93
C ALA A 311 -13.07 -33.05 22.54
N LEU A 312 -13.74 -33.59 21.52
CA LEU A 312 -13.77 -33.00 20.17
C LEU A 312 -14.44 -31.61 20.19
N LEU A 313 -15.61 -31.47 20.83
CA LEU A 313 -16.29 -30.17 20.93
C LEU A 313 -15.43 -29.13 21.68
N SER A 314 -14.72 -29.55 22.72
CA SER A 314 -13.79 -28.66 23.45
C SER A 314 -12.65 -28.15 22.55
N GLN A 315 -12.12 -29.00 21.65
CA GLN A 315 -11.13 -28.57 20.66
C GLN A 315 -11.73 -27.61 19.64
N VAL A 316 -12.94 -27.88 19.16
CA VAL A 316 -13.65 -26.97 18.25
C VAL A 316 -13.90 -25.61 18.92
N GLN A 317 -14.26 -25.59 20.21
CA GLN A 317 -14.44 -24.36 20.97
C GLN A 317 -13.14 -23.54 21.04
N ALA A 318 -12.01 -24.17 21.32
CA ALA A 318 -10.70 -23.51 21.31
C ALA A 318 -10.35 -22.93 19.93
N HIS A 319 -10.63 -23.67 18.85
CA HIS A 319 -10.42 -23.19 17.48
C HIS A 319 -11.35 -22.03 17.12
N THR A 320 -12.61 -22.06 17.54
CA THR A 320 -13.55 -20.94 17.35
C THR A 320 -13.07 -19.69 18.07
N GLN A 321 -12.59 -19.81 19.31
CA GLN A 321 -12.02 -18.67 20.05
C GLN A 321 -10.78 -18.09 19.36
N GLN A 322 -9.88 -18.95 18.87
CA GLN A 322 -8.72 -18.51 18.10
C GLN A 322 -9.15 -17.77 16.81
N LEU A 323 -10.15 -18.29 16.11
CA LEU A 323 -10.68 -17.67 14.90
C LEU A 323 -11.27 -16.29 15.19
N THR A 324 -12.05 -16.14 16.27
CA THR A 324 -12.56 -14.83 16.71
C THR A 324 -11.43 -13.84 16.98
N GLY A 325 -10.36 -14.27 17.66
CA GLY A 325 -9.19 -13.41 17.88
C GLY A 325 -8.47 -13.02 16.59
N GLN A 326 -8.40 -13.90 15.59
CA GLN A 326 -7.85 -13.56 14.27
C GLN A 326 -8.73 -12.55 13.52
N VAL A 327 -10.06 -12.68 13.64
CA VAL A 327 -11.01 -11.73 13.05
C VAL A 327 -10.86 -10.33 13.68
N ASP A 328 -10.67 -10.25 15.00
CA ASP A 328 -10.40 -8.97 15.67
C ASP A 328 -9.11 -8.31 15.13
N GLN A 329 -8.07 -9.11 14.88
CA GLN A 329 -6.83 -8.61 14.28
C GLN A 329 -7.03 -8.12 12.83
N VAL A 330 -7.90 -8.78 12.06
CA VAL A 330 -8.29 -8.30 10.72
C VAL A 330 -9.00 -6.96 10.84
N ALA A 331 -9.97 -6.82 11.75
CA ALA A 331 -10.68 -5.55 11.95
C ALA A 331 -9.74 -4.38 12.28
N VAL A 332 -8.77 -4.60 13.18
CA VAL A 332 -7.73 -3.59 13.50
C VAL A 332 -6.89 -3.25 12.27
N SER A 333 -6.49 -4.26 11.49
CA SER A 333 -5.68 -4.05 10.28
C SER A 333 -6.46 -3.29 9.21
N THR A 334 -7.75 -3.57 9.06
CA THR A 334 -8.66 -2.86 8.15
C THR A 334 -8.84 -1.39 8.57
N GLU A 335 -8.93 -1.09 9.86
CA GLU A 335 -8.97 0.29 10.35
C GLU A 335 -7.67 1.05 10.01
N GLN A 336 -6.51 0.40 10.19
CA GLN A 336 -5.22 0.97 9.83
C GLN A 336 -5.08 1.21 8.32
N GLN A 337 -5.57 0.27 7.49
CA GLN A 337 -5.62 0.45 6.04
C GLN A 337 -6.51 1.64 5.66
N GLY A 338 -7.65 1.82 6.33
CA GLY A 338 -8.52 3.01 6.13
C GLY A 338 -7.77 4.32 6.32
N LYS A 339 -6.96 4.41 7.38
CA LYS A 339 -6.10 5.59 7.65
C LYS A 339 -5.07 5.80 6.55
N ALA A 340 -4.37 4.74 6.14
CA ALA A 340 -3.36 4.83 5.07
C ALA A 340 -3.98 5.24 3.72
N VAL A 341 -5.17 4.73 3.38
CA VAL A 341 -5.88 5.10 2.15
C VAL A 341 -6.30 6.57 2.18
N ALA A 342 -6.73 7.09 3.34
CA ALA A 342 -7.03 8.52 3.49
C ALA A 342 -5.79 9.41 3.27
N GLU A 343 -4.62 8.99 3.77
CA GLU A 343 -3.36 9.70 3.52
C GLU A 343 -2.97 9.68 2.03
N ILE A 344 -3.16 8.55 1.34
CA ILE A 344 -2.91 8.44 -0.11
C ILE A 344 -3.85 9.35 -0.89
N ALA A 345 -5.13 9.44 -0.49
CA ALA A 345 -6.11 10.35 -1.08
C ALA A 345 -5.63 11.81 -0.99
N GLU A 346 -5.14 12.21 0.18
CA GLU A 346 -4.61 13.56 0.40
C GLU A 346 -3.38 13.82 -0.47
N LEU A 347 -2.44 12.87 -0.54
CA LEU A 347 -1.25 12.98 -1.39
C LEU A 347 -1.60 13.11 -2.87
N ALA A 348 -2.59 12.35 -3.36
CA ALA A 348 -3.05 12.45 -4.74
C ALA A 348 -3.62 13.85 -5.04
N ASP A 349 -4.39 14.42 -4.11
CA ASP A 349 -4.92 15.78 -4.26
C ASP A 349 -3.82 16.85 -4.17
N GLN A 350 -2.82 16.67 -3.30
CA GLN A 350 -1.65 17.56 -3.22
C GLN A 350 -0.85 17.55 -4.52
N VAL A 351 -0.61 16.37 -5.12
CA VAL A 351 0.07 16.25 -6.43
C VAL A 351 -0.73 16.98 -7.52
N ARG A 352 -2.05 16.78 -7.55
CA ARG A 352 -2.94 17.47 -8.51
C ARG A 352 -2.85 18.99 -8.38
N ARG A 353 -2.85 19.51 -7.15
CA ARG A 353 -2.67 20.95 -6.87
C ARG A 353 -1.29 21.46 -7.31
N GLY A 354 -0.22 20.77 -6.93
CA GLY A 354 1.14 21.14 -7.33
C GLY A 354 1.35 21.13 -8.85
N ASN A 355 0.68 20.24 -9.57
CA ASN A 355 0.72 20.22 -11.03
C ASN A 355 0.00 21.41 -11.67
N ALA A 356 -1.10 21.89 -11.07
CA ALA A 356 -1.74 23.11 -11.53
C ALA A 356 -0.79 24.32 -11.40
N ASP A 357 -0.06 24.42 -10.29
CA ASP A 357 0.96 25.47 -10.08
C ASP A 357 2.10 25.34 -11.09
N ASN A 358 2.58 24.12 -11.36
CA ASN A 358 3.62 23.86 -12.37
C ASN A 358 3.16 24.24 -13.78
N LEU A 359 1.91 23.96 -14.15
CA LEU A 359 1.33 24.35 -15.44
C LEU A 359 1.28 25.86 -15.59
N GLN A 360 0.87 26.57 -14.54
CA GLN A 360 0.86 28.03 -14.51
C GLN A 360 2.28 28.61 -14.65
N ALA A 361 3.26 28.08 -13.90
CA ALA A 361 4.65 28.52 -13.97
C ALA A 361 5.27 28.26 -15.35
N ALA A 362 4.96 27.11 -15.96
CA ALA A 362 5.40 26.77 -17.31
C ALA A 362 4.81 27.71 -18.37
N ASP A 363 3.52 28.05 -18.26
CA ASP A 363 2.91 29.01 -19.20
C ASP A 363 3.55 30.40 -19.06
N GLN A 364 3.80 30.87 -17.84
CA GLN A 364 4.53 32.13 -17.60
C GLN A 364 5.95 32.09 -18.21
N ALA A 365 6.70 31.02 -17.98
CA ALA A 365 8.04 30.85 -18.55
C ALA A 365 8.03 30.86 -20.08
N ARG A 366 7.01 30.23 -20.69
CA ARG A 366 6.79 30.24 -22.15
C ARG A 366 6.50 31.65 -22.67
N THR A 367 5.66 32.43 -21.99
CA THR A 367 5.37 33.83 -22.34
C THR A 367 6.63 34.70 -22.23
N ILE A 368 7.42 34.54 -21.16
CA ILE A 368 8.68 35.28 -20.98
C ILE A 368 9.66 34.94 -22.10
N ALA A 369 9.84 33.66 -22.42
CA ALA A 369 10.67 33.23 -23.54
C ALA A 369 10.22 33.86 -24.87
N GLN A 370 8.93 33.80 -25.18
CA GLN A 370 8.38 34.42 -26.40
C GLN A 370 8.69 35.93 -26.47
N HIS A 371 8.53 36.64 -25.36
CA HIS A 371 8.84 38.06 -25.28
C HIS A 371 10.34 38.35 -25.47
N LEU A 372 11.22 37.56 -24.84
CA LEU A 372 12.68 37.69 -25.01
C LEU A 372 13.09 37.42 -26.47
N ALA A 373 12.50 36.40 -27.10
CA ALA A 373 12.80 36.06 -28.50
C ALA A 373 12.39 37.20 -29.46
N GLN A 374 11.29 37.91 -29.17
CA GLN A 374 10.84 39.09 -29.92
C GLN A 374 11.71 40.33 -29.68
N LEU A 375 12.43 40.41 -28.55
CA LEU A 375 13.34 41.53 -28.26
C LEU A 375 14.72 41.33 -28.89
N THR A 376 15.12 40.08 -29.13
CA THR A 376 16.45 39.71 -29.64
C THR A 376 16.52 39.52 -31.15
N GLY A 377 15.39 39.27 -31.81
CA GLY A 377 15.27 39.15 -33.27
C GLY A 377 14.33 40.20 -33.83
#